data_AF-A0A4Q1K294-F1
#
_entry.id   AF-A0A4Q1K294-F1
#
_cell.length_a   1.000
_cell.length_b   1.000
_cell.length_c   1.000
_cell.angle_alpha   90.00
_cell.angle_beta   90.00
_cell.angle_gamma   90.00
#
_symmetry.space_group_name_H-M   'P 1'
#
loop_
_entity.id
_entity.type
_entity.pdbx_description
1 polymer ?
#
loop_
_entity_poly.entity_id
_entity_poly.type
_entity_poly.pdbx_seq_one_letter_code
_entity_poly.pdbx_strand_id
1 'polypeptide(L)'
;MKNFDLHNDTKIPTGFKIPENYFDSLEERVMQRISFDENKIATGFKVPDQYFDSLEEKVMQKLPLETKEVKVISLWQRKSVWISSIAAVFLISLGTLYFFNQQDSTDLTISSDYLAYQSDITTEDIALQLTDEDITALESELTTFDSETETYINDYLN
;
A
#
# COMPACT_ATOMS: atom_id res chain seq x y z
N MET A 1 -15.30 31.51 -38.70
CA MET A 1 -13.90 31.49 -39.18
C MET A 1 -13.84 30.58 -40.40
N LYS A 2 -13.28 31.03 -41.53
CA LYS A 2 -13.13 30.20 -42.74
C LYS A 2 -11.91 29.31 -42.57
N ASN A 3 -12.08 27.99 -42.72
CA ASN A 3 -11.00 27.01 -42.62
C ASN A 3 -10.14 27.07 -43.89
N PHE A 4 -8.84 27.31 -43.73
CA PHE A 4 -7.86 27.37 -44.83
C PHE A 4 -7.26 25.97 -45.00
N ASP A 5 -7.63 25.27 -46.08
CA ASP A 5 -7.12 23.94 -46.40
C ASP A 5 -5.82 24.07 -47.20
N LEU A 6 -4.69 23.66 -46.61
CA LEU A 6 -3.36 23.79 -47.21
C LEU A 6 -3.06 22.73 -48.28
N HIS A 7 -3.86 21.67 -48.40
CA HIS A 7 -3.40 20.47 -49.11
C HIS A 7 -3.77 20.40 -50.59
N ASN A 8 -4.47 21.37 -51.17
CA ASN A 8 -4.76 21.34 -52.61
C ASN A 8 -5.18 22.69 -53.23
N ASP A 9 -4.60 23.80 -52.78
CA ASP A 9 -4.80 25.10 -53.45
C ASP A 9 -3.70 25.31 -54.50
N THR A 10 -4.06 25.22 -55.78
CA THR A 10 -3.17 25.49 -56.93
C THR A 10 -2.63 26.92 -56.95
N LYS A 11 -3.11 27.80 -56.06
CA LYS A 11 -2.64 29.18 -55.88
C LYS A 11 -1.47 29.33 -54.91
N ILE A 12 -1.07 28.29 -54.18
CA ILE A 12 0.12 28.33 -53.32
C ILE A 12 1.31 27.82 -54.15
N PRO A 13 2.21 28.69 -54.63
CA PRO A 13 3.40 28.22 -55.32
C PRO A 13 4.20 27.39 -54.34
N THR A 14 4.47 26.13 -54.68
CA THR A 14 5.41 25.30 -53.94
C THR A 14 6.73 26.07 -53.85
N GLY A 15 7.16 26.40 -52.63
CA GLY A 15 8.27 27.32 -52.40
C GLY A 15 9.63 26.84 -52.91
N PHE A 16 9.70 25.58 -53.38
CA PHE A 16 10.86 24.98 -53.97
C PHE A 16 10.59 24.67 -55.44
N LYS A 17 11.17 25.49 -56.32
CA LYS A 17 11.26 25.22 -57.76
C LYS A 17 12.71 24.88 -58.10
N ILE A 18 12.90 23.76 -58.80
CA ILE A 18 14.22 23.39 -59.30
C ILE A 18 14.58 24.24 -60.53
N PRO A 19 15.87 24.52 -60.76
CA PRO A 19 16.33 25.12 -62.00
C PRO A 19 15.97 24.26 -63.21
N GLU A 20 15.82 24.91 -64.36
CA GLU A 20 15.67 24.23 -65.65
C GLU A 20 16.87 23.31 -65.90
N ASN A 21 16.61 22.09 -66.39
CA ASN A 21 17.62 21.06 -66.69
C ASN A 21 18.50 20.64 -65.49
N TYR A 22 17.99 20.78 -64.25
CA TYR A 22 18.72 20.36 -63.05
C TYR A 22 19.09 18.87 -63.07
N PHE A 23 18.14 18.01 -63.44
CA PHE A 23 18.33 16.57 -63.48
C PHE A 23 19.13 16.12 -64.70
N ASP A 24 18.93 16.76 -65.86
CA ASP A 24 19.67 16.44 -67.09
C ASP A 24 21.18 16.69 -66.94
N SER A 25 21.56 17.73 -66.18
CA SER A 25 22.96 18.06 -65.87
C SER A 25 23.47 17.46 -64.56
N LEU A 26 22.64 16.73 -63.80
CA LEU A 26 23.04 16.18 -62.51
C LEU A 26 24.07 15.08 -62.69
N GLU A 27 23.81 14.15 -63.61
CA GLU A 27 24.68 13.00 -63.87
C GLU A 27 26.07 13.46 -64.32
N GLU A 28 26.12 14.36 -65.30
CA GLU A 28 27.38 14.91 -65.82
C GLU A 28 28.20 15.61 -64.71
N ARG A 29 27.53 16.42 -63.87
CA ARG A 29 28.20 17.10 -62.74
C ARG A 29 28.72 16.13 -61.68
N VAL A 30 27.98 15.05 -61.40
CA VAL A 30 28.41 14.03 -60.43
C VAL A 30 29.59 13.25 -60.99
N MET A 31 29.51 12.81 -62.24
CA MET A 31 30.59 12.06 -62.89
C MET A 31 31.86 12.91 -63.03
N GLN A 32 31.71 14.18 -63.42
CA GLN A 32 32.84 15.12 -63.46
C GLN A 32 33.52 15.27 -62.10
N ARG A 33 32.75 15.37 -61.00
CA ARG A 33 33.33 15.45 -59.65
C ARG A 33 34.08 14.18 -59.25
N ILE A 34 33.54 13.01 -59.57
CA ILE A 34 34.17 11.72 -59.26
C ILE A 34 35.46 11.55 -60.08
N SER A 35 35.46 11.97 -61.35
CA SER A 35 36.63 11.87 -62.22
C SER A 35 37.72 12.89 -61.89
N PHE A 36 37.37 14.10 -61.43
CA PHE A 36 38.35 15.09 -60.97
C PHE A 36 38.99 14.75 -59.63
N ASP A 37 38.34 13.90 -58.83
CA ASP A 37 38.86 13.41 -57.55
C ASP A 37 39.82 12.21 -57.75
N GLU A 38 40.83 12.39 -58.61
CA GLU A 38 41.96 11.45 -58.75
C GLU A 38 42.82 11.38 -57.48
N ASN A 39 42.56 12.29 -56.53
CA ASN A 39 43.04 12.16 -55.17
C ASN A 39 42.32 10.99 -54.51
N LYS A 40 42.84 9.78 -54.74
CA LYS A 40 42.56 8.58 -53.95
C LYS A 40 42.32 9.03 -52.51
N ILE A 41 41.07 8.97 -52.05
CA ILE A 41 40.69 9.33 -50.68
C ILE A 41 41.69 8.58 -49.80
N ALA A 42 42.63 9.32 -49.19
CA ALA A 42 43.63 8.70 -48.37
C ALA A 42 42.86 7.94 -47.30
N THR A 43 43.06 6.62 -47.21
CA THR A 43 42.36 5.74 -46.25
C THR A 43 42.32 6.44 -44.91
N GLY A 44 41.14 6.92 -44.48
CA GLY A 44 41.00 8.06 -43.57
C GLY A 44 41.95 8.05 -42.36
N PHE A 45 41.50 7.49 -41.24
CA PHE A 45 42.33 7.43 -40.04
C PHE A 45 43.41 6.35 -40.20
N LYS A 46 44.64 6.80 -40.45
CA LYS A 46 45.84 5.96 -40.28
C LYS A 46 46.31 6.07 -38.84
N VAL A 47 46.57 4.92 -38.22
CA VAL A 47 47.23 4.90 -36.90
C VAL A 47 48.67 5.41 -37.04
N PRO A 48 49.20 6.13 -36.04
CA PRO A 48 50.62 6.48 -36.01
C PRO A 48 51.50 5.23 -36.05
N ASP A 49 52.71 5.39 -36.58
CA ASP A 49 53.72 4.34 -36.53
C ASP A 49 53.92 3.88 -35.08
N GLN A 50 53.99 2.56 -34.87
CA GLN A 50 54.24 1.94 -33.56
C GLN A 50 53.15 2.22 -32.49
N TYR A 51 51.94 2.61 -32.90
CA TYR A 51 50.82 2.80 -31.99
C TYR A 51 50.56 1.56 -31.12
N PHE A 52 50.53 0.39 -31.74
CA PHE A 52 50.26 -0.88 -31.06
C PHE A 52 51.43 -1.35 -30.20
N ASP A 53 52.67 -0.98 -30.54
CA ASP A 53 53.86 -1.33 -29.76
C ASP A 53 53.85 -0.67 -28.36
N SER A 54 53.31 0.55 -28.26
CA SER A 54 53.21 1.31 -27.00
C SER A 54 51.82 1.25 -26.34
N LEU A 55 50.86 0.55 -26.95
CA LEU A 55 49.47 0.53 -26.49
C LEU A 55 49.35 -0.18 -25.14
N GLU A 56 50.00 -1.33 -24.99
CA GLU A 56 49.96 -2.13 -23.76
C GLU A 56 50.46 -1.33 -22.57
N GLU A 57 51.64 -0.72 -22.69
CA GLU A 57 52.24 0.10 -21.63
C GLU A 57 51.33 1.29 -21.25
N LYS A 58 50.77 1.98 -22.23
CA LYS A 58 49.83 3.10 -22.01
C LYS A 58 48.56 2.68 -21.32
N VAL A 59 48.03 1.49 -21.61
CA VAL A 59 46.85 0.95 -20.94
C VAL A 59 47.19 0.61 -19.50
N MET A 60 48.31 -0.08 -19.25
CA MET A 60 48.74 -0.48 -17.91
C MET A 60 49.03 0.73 -17.01
N GLN A 61 49.63 1.80 -17.53
CA GLN A 61 49.85 3.05 -16.78
C GLN A 61 48.54 3.78 -16.43
N LYS A 62 47.49 3.61 -17.23
CA LYS A 62 46.17 4.23 -16.99
C LYS A 62 45.26 3.41 -16.10
N LEU A 63 45.59 2.14 -15.86
CA LEU A 63 44.87 1.34 -14.89
C LEU A 63 45.24 1.84 -13.48
N PRO A 64 44.24 2.06 -12.60
CA PRO A 64 44.51 2.43 -11.23
C PRO A 64 45.31 1.31 -10.55
N LEU A 65 46.55 1.61 -10.15
CA LEU A 65 47.46 0.70 -9.45
C LEU A 65 46.96 0.29 -8.07
N GLU A 66 46.04 1.08 -7.52
CA GLU A 66 45.43 0.86 -6.22
C GLU A 66 43.93 0.72 -6.40
N THR A 67 43.39 -0.44 -6.04
CA THR A 67 41.94 -0.60 -5.85
C THR A 67 41.56 0.29 -4.67
N LYS A 68 41.28 1.57 -4.95
CA LYS A 68 40.69 2.48 -3.96
C LYS A 68 39.50 1.74 -3.36
N GLU A 69 39.64 1.30 -2.12
CA GLU A 69 38.62 0.53 -1.43
C GLU A 69 37.37 1.40 -1.35
N VAL A 70 36.46 1.20 -2.30
CA VAL A 70 35.20 1.93 -2.33
C VAL A 70 34.46 1.46 -1.09
N LYS A 71 34.23 2.38 -0.14
CA LYS A 71 33.51 2.08 1.10
C LYS A 71 32.09 1.62 0.74
N VAL A 72 31.91 0.31 0.60
CA VAL A 72 30.62 -0.32 0.35
C VAL A 72 29.85 -0.34 1.66
N ILE A 73 28.81 0.50 1.75
CA ILE A 73 27.85 0.38 2.84
C ILE A 73 26.91 -0.79 2.54
N SER A 74 26.83 -1.77 3.43
CA SER A 74 25.92 -2.89 3.22
C SER A 74 24.48 -2.43 3.46
N LEU A 75 23.61 -2.61 2.45
CA LEU A 75 22.22 -2.13 2.46
C LEU A 75 21.29 -2.93 3.40
N TRP A 76 21.80 -4.00 4.04
CA TRP A 76 20.97 -4.93 4.83
C TRP A 76 21.00 -4.70 6.35
N GLN A 77 21.77 -3.73 6.85
CA GLN A 77 21.99 -3.55 8.29
C GLN A 77 20.87 -2.82 9.06
N ARG A 78 19.73 -2.48 8.42
CA ARG A 78 18.64 -1.69 9.03
C ARG A 78 17.30 -2.42 9.24
N LYS A 79 17.26 -3.76 9.22
CA LYS A 79 16.00 -4.51 9.41
C LYS A 79 15.46 -4.46 10.86
N SER A 80 16.30 -4.18 11.86
CA SER A 80 15.88 -4.13 13.27
C SER A 80 14.85 -3.06 13.58
N VAL A 81 14.86 -1.93 12.86
CA VAL A 81 13.90 -0.84 13.08
C VAL A 81 12.48 -1.24 12.66
N TRP A 82 12.35 -2.06 11.61
CA TRP A 82 11.05 -2.54 11.13
C TRP A 82 10.50 -3.66 12.03
N ILE A 83 11.38 -4.51 12.56
CA ILE A 83 11.03 -5.59 13.50
C ILE A 83 10.47 -5.03 14.82
N SER A 84 10.94 -3.85 15.25
CA SER A 84 10.45 -3.20 16.47
C SER A 84 8.97 -2.82 16.42
N SER A 85 8.45 -2.41 15.26
CA SER A 85 7.04 -2.02 15.12
C SER A 85 6.13 -3.26 15.18
N ILE A 86 6.57 -4.37 14.58
CA ILE A 86 5.84 -5.64 14.61
C ILE A 86 5.75 -6.17 16.06
N ALA A 87 6.84 -6.10 16.83
CA ALA A 87 6.85 -6.55 18.23
C ALA A 87 5.87 -5.76 19.12
N ALA A 88 5.77 -4.43 18.96
CA ALA A 88 4.83 -3.62 19.73
C ALA A 88 3.36 -3.98 19.44
N VAL A 89 3.02 -4.22 18.16
CA VAL A 89 1.67 -4.66 17.76
C VAL A 89 1.36 -6.04 18.34
N PHE A 90 2.33 -6.95 18.39
CA PHE A 90 2.15 -8.25 19.05
C PHE A 90 1.93 -8.12 20.55
N LEU A 91 2.69 -7.27 21.26
CA LEU A 91 2.51 -7.06 22.70
C LEU A 91 1.14 -6.46 23.03
N ILE A 92 0.69 -5.48 22.25
CA ILE A 92 -0.66 -4.89 22.40
C ILE A 92 -1.72 -5.96 22.09
N SER A 93 -1.57 -6.69 20.98
CA SER A 93 -2.52 -7.75 20.60
C SER A 93 -2.64 -8.83 21.68
N LEU A 94 -1.53 -9.39 22.16
CA LEU A 94 -1.54 -10.38 23.24
C LEU A 94 -2.07 -9.80 24.56
N GLY A 95 -1.69 -8.57 24.90
CA GLY A 95 -2.15 -7.88 26.12
C GLY A 95 -3.66 -7.64 26.11
N THR A 96 -4.21 -7.21 24.97
CA THR A 96 -5.66 -7.06 24.80
C THR A 96 -6.37 -8.39 24.93
N LEU A 97 -5.91 -9.46 24.26
CA LEU A 97 -6.53 -10.78 24.39
C LEU A 97 -6.53 -11.29 25.85
N TYR A 98 -5.47 -11.06 26.61
CA TYR A 98 -5.42 -11.42 28.03
C TYR A 98 -6.44 -10.62 28.86
N PHE A 99 -6.54 -9.30 28.63
CA PHE A 99 -7.48 -8.44 29.33
C PHE A 99 -8.95 -8.78 29.00
N PHE A 100 -9.27 -9.01 27.73
CA PHE A 100 -10.61 -9.39 27.29
C PHE A 100 -11.01 -10.80 27.76
N ASN A 101 -10.06 -11.73 27.95
CA ASN A 101 -10.33 -13.04 28.57
C ASN A 101 -10.52 -12.96 30.11
N GLN A 102 -10.25 -11.81 30.74
CA GLN A 102 -10.49 -11.58 32.17
C GLN A 102 -11.77 -10.77 32.42
N GLN A 103 -12.46 -10.33 31.37
CA GLN A 103 -13.76 -9.71 31.46
C GLN A 103 -14.81 -10.82 31.61
N ASP A 104 -15.05 -11.24 32.85
CA ASP A 104 -16.26 -11.99 33.18
C ASP A 104 -17.46 -11.16 32.72
N SER A 105 -18.37 -11.81 32.00
CA SER A 105 -19.65 -11.25 31.57
C SER A 105 -20.31 -10.59 32.77
N THR A 106 -20.44 -9.26 32.77
CA THR A 106 -21.33 -8.58 33.70
C THR A 106 -22.74 -8.98 33.30
N ASP A 107 -23.21 -10.10 33.82
CA ASP A 107 -24.63 -10.43 33.77
C ASP A 107 -25.36 -9.28 34.45
N LEU A 108 -26.23 -8.59 33.72
CA LEU A 108 -27.01 -7.45 34.20
C LEU A 108 -28.11 -7.98 35.12
N THR A 109 -27.71 -8.56 36.25
CA THR A 109 -28.59 -8.86 37.36
C THR A 109 -28.88 -7.54 38.05
N ILE A 110 -30.00 -6.90 37.66
CA ILE A 110 -30.50 -5.74 38.39
C ILE A 110 -30.76 -6.22 39.82
N SER A 111 -29.90 -5.78 40.75
CA SER A 111 -30.03 -6.16 42.16
C SER A 111 -31.30 -5.54 42.72
N SER A 112 -32.05 -6.30 43.51
CA SER A 112 -33.33 -5.87 44.12
C SER A 112 -33.22 -4.53 44.86
N ASP A 113 -32.07 -4.25 45.47
CA ASP A 113 -31.76 -2.97 46.11
C ASP A 113 -31.89 -1.78 45.14
N TYR A 114 -31.47 -1.92 43.88
CA TYR A 114 -31.54 -0.83 42.91
C TYR A 114 -32.99 -0.50 42.53
N LEU A 115 -33.85 -1.52 42.42
CA LEU A 115 -35.27 -1.34 42.14
C LEU A 115 -36.00 -0.70 43.33
N ALA A 116 -35.59 -1.02 44.56
CA ALA A 116 -36.23 -0.50 45.77
C ALA A 116 -36.05 1.02 45.98
N TYR A 117 -34.95 1.59 45.47
CA TYR A 117 -34.66 3.04 45.59
C TYR A 117 -35.04 3.85 44.34
N GLN A 118 -35.45 3.20 43.25
CA GLN A 118 -35.85 3.87 42.02
C GLN A 118 -37.28 4.41 42.17
N SER A 119 -37.43 5.73 42.38
CA SER A 119 -38.73 6.39 42.58
C SER A 119 -39.66 6.38 41.36
N ASP A 120 -39.12 6.05 40.19
CA ASP A 120 -39.79 6.19 38.90
C ASP A 120 -40.43 4.88 38.42
N ILE A 121 -40.18 3.76 39.10
CA ILE A 121 -40.76 2.45 38.76
C ILE A 121 -41.92 2.19 39.73
N THR A 122 -43.12 2.08 39.18
CA THR A 122 -44.32 1.77 39.97
C THR A 122 -44.53 0.26 40.09
N THR A 123 -45.34 -0.17 41.06
CA THR A 123 -45.69 -1.59 41.21
C THR A 123 -46.42 -2.12 39.98
N GLU A 124 -47.17 -1.26 39.31
CA GLU A 124 -47.87 -1.53 38.07
C GLU A 124 -46.89 -1.83 36.92
N ASP A 125 -45.80 -1.05 36.81
CA ASP A 125 -44.76 -1.26 35.79
C ASP A 125 -44.04 -2.60 35.99
N ILE A 126 -43.78 -2.98 37.26
CA ILE A 126 -43.18 -4.27 37.59
C ILE A 126 -44.12 -5.42 37.21
N ALA A 127 -45.42 -5.29 37.51
CA ALA A 127 -46.42 -6.31 37.19
C ALA A 127 -46.57 -6.52 35.68
N LEU A 128 -46.42 -5.48 34.86
CA LEU A 128 -46.45 -5.58 33.40
C LEU A 128 -45.22 -6.29 32.82
N GLN A 129 -44.10 -6.28 33.53
CA GLN A 129 -42.83 -6.88 33.11
C GLN A 129 -42.69 -8.34 33.56
N LEU A 130 -43.57 -8.84 34.43
CA LEU A 130 -43.57 -10.23 34.89
C LEU A 130 -44.04 -11.18 33.78
N THR A 131 -43.27 -12.24 33.54
CA THR A 131 -43.67 -13.29 32.60
C THR A 131 -44.44 -14.40 33.30
N ASP A 132 -45.19 -15.21 32.53
CA ASP A 132 -45.93 -16.35 33.08
C ASP A 132 -45.02 -17.37 33.79
N GLU A 133 -43.77 -17.50 33.35
CA GLU A 133 -42.75 -18.36 33.98
C GLU A 133 -42.34 -17.81 35.36
N ASP A 134 -42.12 -16.50 35.47
CA ASP A 134 -41.80 -15.83 36.73
C ASP A 134 -42.96 -15.96 37.74
N ILE A 135 -44.20 -15.81 37.27
CA ILE A 135 -45.40 -15.97 38.11
C ILE A 135 -45.52 -17.41 38.62
N THR A 136 -45.29 -18.39 37.74
CA THR A 136 -45.34 -19.81 38.11
C THR A 136 -44.26 -20.16 39.14
N ALA A 137 -43.06 -19.57 39.02
CA ALA A 137 -41.98 -19.74 39.99
C ALA A 137 -42.36 -19.15 41.37
N LEU A 138 -42.95 -17.96 41.40
CA LEU A 138 -43.44 -17.32 42.63
C LEU A 138 -44.57 -18.12 43.30
N GLU A 139 -45.50 -18.69 42.52
CA GLU A 139 -46.55 -19.57 43.06
C GLU A 139 -45.97 -20.84 43.69
N SER A 140 -44.93 -21.42 43.10
CA SER A 140 -44.24 -22.59 43.67
C SER A 140 -43.53 -22.26 44.99
N GLU A 141 -42.97 -21.06 45.11
CA GLU A 141 -42.31 -20.61 46.35
C GLU A 141 -43.35 -20.31 47.45
N LEU A 142 -44.47 -19.68 47.10
CA LEU A 142 -45.56 -19.37 48.03
C LEU A 142 -46.24 -20.63 48.58
N THR A 143 -46.46 -21.64 47.73
CA THR A 143 -47.05 -22.93 48.15
C THR A 143 -46.15 -23.72 49.10
N THR A 144 -44.82 -23.55 48.99
CA THR A 144 -43.86 -24.13 49.94
C THR A 144 -43.96 -23.44 51.31
N PHE A 145 -44.04 -22.10 51.33
CA PHE A 145 -44.18 -21.33 52.56
C PHE A 145 -45.48 -21.65 53.33
N ASP A 146 -46.60 -21.80 52.63
CA ASP A 146 -47.90 -22.12 53.25
C ASP A 146 -47.85 -23.46 54.01
N SER A 147 -47.21 -24.48 53.41
CA SER A 147 -47.04 -25.80 54.03
C SER A 147 -46.15 -25.80 55.29
N GLU A 148 -45.16 -24.91 55.35
CA GLU A 148 -44.34 -24.73 56.54
C GLU A 148 -45.14 -24.02 57.64
N THR A 149 -45.96 -23.01 57.31
CA THR A 149 -46.76 -22.31 58.31
C THR A 149 -47.81 -23.20 58.97
N GLU A 150 -48.45 -24.12 58.23
CA GLU A 150 -49.33 -25.13 58.84
C GLU A 150 -48.56 -26.04 59.81
N THR A 151 -47.32 -26.40 59.48
CA THR A 151 -46.45 -27.21 60.36
C THR A 151 -46.09 -26.43 61.64
N TYR A 152 -45.73 -25.14 61.53
CA TYR A 152 -45.40 -24.29 62.69
C TYR A 152 -46.60 -23.95 63.56
N ILE A 153 -47.80 -23.75 62.98
CA ILE A 153 -49.02 -23.47 63.75
C ILE A 153 -49.47 -24.72 64.51
N ASN A 154 -49.37 -25.90 63.90
CA ASN A 154 -49.73 -27.16 64.56
C ASN A 154 -48.76 -27.57 65.68
N ASP A 155 -47.49 -27.14 65.62
CA ASP A 155 -46.49 -27.36 66.67
C ASP A 155 -46.73 -26.49 67.93
N TYR A 156 -47.38 -25.33 67.79
CA TYR A 156 -47.73 -24.45 68.92
C TYR A 156 -49.13 -24.70 69.52
N LEU A 157 -50.01 -25.42 68.82
CA LEU A 157 -51.39 -25.69 69.23
C LEU A 157 -51.58 -27.09 69.86
N ASN A 158 -50.51 -27.87 70.03
CA ASN A 158 -50.48 -29.16 70.71
C ASN A 158 -49.50 -29.11 71.89
#